data_AF-A0A350JHH2-F1
#
_entry.id   AF-A0A350JHH2-F1
#
_cell.length_a   1.000
_cell.length_b   1.000
_cell.length_c   1.000
_cell.angle_alpha   90.00
_cell.angle_beta   90.00
_cell.angle_gamma   90.00
#
_symmetry.space_group_name_H-M   'P 1'
#
loop_
_entity.id
_entity.type
_entity.pdbx_description
1 polymer ?
#
loop_
_entity_poly.entity_id
_entity_poly.type
_entity_poly.pdbx_seq_one_letter_code
_entity_poly.pdbx_strand_id
1 'polypeptide(L)'
;MRKTLLLCMMSLAVVGTTLADDFKVKLKIDLVNHESPKGVSVVVLEKGVEVKSETIDSDGETKFELEKGRLFEIWITKAGYLSQVIHNVHAEGKVQHNAL
;
A
#
# COMPACT_ATOMS: atom_id res chain seq x y z
N MET A 1 7.83 24.80 10.19
CA MET A 1 8.63 23.60 9.81
C MET A 1 7.67 22.60 9.16
N ARG A 2 7.97 22.10 7.96
CA ARG A 2 7.14 21.08 7.28
C ARG A 2 7.57 19.70 7.82
N LYS A 3 6.64 18.91 8.38
CA LYS A 3 6.90 17.55 8.86
C LYS A 3 6.69 16.54 7.73
N THR A 4 7.68 15.67 7.50
CA THR A 4 7.70 14.68 6.41
C THR A 4 7.60 13.27 6.99
N LEU A 5 6.85 12.41 6.32
CA LEU A 5 6.69 10.99 6.66
C LEU A 5 7.75 10.18 5.88
N LEU A 6 8.28 9.08 6.42
CA LEU A 6 9.24 8.22 5.71
C LEU A 6 8.58 6.87 5.47
N LEU A 7 8.44 6.48 4.20
CA LEU A 7 7.79 5.23 3.82
C LEU A 7 8.82 4.23 3.30
N CYS A 8 8.85 3.05 3.91
CA CYS A 8 9.68 1.93 3.46
C CYS A 8 8.75 0.81 2.97
N MET A 9 8.67 0.60 1.65
CA MET A 9 7.82 -0.42 1.03
C MET A 9 8.56 -1.75 0.90
N MET A 10 7.95 -2.84 1.33
CA MET A 10 8.48 -4.20 1.14
C MET A 10 7.40 -5.09 0.51
N SER A 11 7.48 -5.32 -0.80
CA SER A 11 6.54 -6.17 -1.54
C SER A 11 6.99 -7.63 -1.52
N LEU A 12 6.17 -8.53 -0.96
CA LEU A 12 6.38 -9.98 -1.02
C LEU A 12 5.29 -10.63 -1.87
N ALA A 13 5.65 -11.12 -3.06
CA ALA A 13 4.75 -11.85 -3.95
C ALA A 13 4.86 -13.36 -3.69
N VAL A 14 3.79 -14.00 -3.22
CA VAL A 14 3.64 -15.46 -3.20
C VAL A 14 2.73 -15.85 -4.37
N VAL A 15 3.18 -16.77 -5.21
CA VAL A 15 2.46 -17.25 -6.40
C VAL A 15 1.77 -18.57 -6.06
N GLY A 16 0.44 -18.59 -6.05
CA GLY A 16 -0.37 -19.80 -5.98
C GLY A 16 -1.55 -19.63 -6.95
N THR A 17 -1.80 -20.63 -7.79
CA THR A 17 -2.75 -20.59 -8.90
C THR A 17 -4.17 -20.92 -8.43
N THR A 18 -5.13 -19.98 -8.51
CA THR A 18 -6.56 -20.21 -8.88
C THR A 18 -7.35 -18.89 -8.80
N LEU A 19 -8.27 -18.66 -9.76
CA LEU A 19 -9.46 -17.78 -9.71
C LEU A 19 -9.36 -16.53 -8.80
N ALA A 20 -9.10 -15.36 -9.40
CA ALA A 20 -8.80 -14.11 -8.72
C ALA A 20 -7.64 -14.28 -7.72
N ASP A 21 -6.44 -14.49 -8.26
CA ASP A 21 -5.23 -14.49 -7.44
C ASP A 21 -5.14 -13.15 -6.70
N ASP A 22 -5.10 -13.16 -5.36
CA ASP A 22 -4.77 -11.98 -4.57
C ASP A 22 -3.24 -11.83 -4.42
N PHE A 23 -2.78 -10.60 -4.17
CA PHE A 23 -1.43 -10.29 -3.75
C PHE A 23 -1.43 -9.52 -2.43
N LYS A 24 -0.35 -9.65 -1.67
CA LYS A 24 -0.21 -9.06 -0.33
C LYS A 24 0.68 -7.83 -0.42
N VAL A 25 0.17 -6.70 0.04
CA VAL A 25 0.93 -5.47 0.25
C VAL A 25 1.15 -5.30 1.74
N LYS A 26 2.42 -5.17 2.15
CA LYS A 26 2.79 -4.81 3.51
C LYS A 26 3.38 -3.41 3.49
N LEU A 27 2.90 -2.55 4.39
CA LEU A 27 3.42 -1.21 4.58
C LEU A 27 4.01 -1.10 5.97
N LYS A 28 5.17 -0.49 6.06
CA LYS A 28 5.76 -0.01 7.30
C LYS A 28 5.94 1.50 7.22
N ILE A 29 5.32 2.20 8.16
CA ILE A 29 5.20 3.64 8.18
C ILE A 29 5.96 4.16 9.39
N ASP A 30 7.02 4.93 9.12
CA ASP A 30 7.82 5.58 10.14
C ASP A 30 7.74 7.11 9.96
N LEU A 31 7.83 7.86 11.06
CA LEU A 31 7.93 9.32 11.03
C LEU A 31 9.40 9.73 11.11
N VAL A 32 9.81 10.73 10.31
CA VAL A 32 11.20 11.20 10.28
C VAL A 32 11.67 11.74 11.64
N ASN A 33 10.74 12.24 12.46
CA ASN A 33 11.01 12.73 13.81
C ASN A 33 10.93 11.62 14.89
N HIS A 34 10.77 10.35 14.49
CA HIS A 34 10.64 9.21 15.39
C HIS A 34 9.47 9.29 16.38
N GLU A 35 8.48 10.16 16.13
CA GLU A 35 7.21 10.15 16.86
C GLU A 35 6.40 8.88 16.49
N SER A 36 5.43 8.52 17.33
CA SER A 36 4.55 7.38 17.06
C SER A 36 3.75 7.58 15.76
N PRO A 37 3.70 6.56 14.88
CA PRO A 37 2.89 6.59 13.66
C PRO A 37 1.39 6.44 13.95
N LYS A 38 0.96 6.25 15.21
CA LYS A 38 -0.44 6.18 15.61
C LYS A 38 -1.26 7.35 15.04
N GLY A 39 -2.43 7.04 14.48
CA GLY A 39 -3.33 8.00 13.84
C GLY A 39 -2.96 8.34 12.40
N VAL A 40 -2.02 7.61 11.79
CA VAL A 40 -1.90 7.59 10.32
C VAL A 40 -3.10 6.84 9.74
N SER A 41 -3.75 7.43 8.75
CA SER A 41 -4.79 6.79 7.94
C SER A 41 -4.19 6.33 6.62
N VAL A 42 -4.41 5.05 6.29
CA VAL A 42 -4.04 4.43 5.03
C VAL A 42 -5.31 4.09 4.28
N VAL A 43 -5.46 4.61 3.06
CA VAL A 43 -6.64 4.41 2.21
C VAL A 43 -6.20 3.82 0.88
N VAL A 44 -6.77 2.69 0.51
CA VAL A 44 -6.54 2.04 -0.79
C VAL A 44 -7.69 2.40 -1.72
N LEU A 45 -7.35 2.97 -2.88
CA LEU A 45 -8.30 3.33 -3.93
C LEU A 45 -8.13 2.42 -5.15
N GLU A 46 -9.23 1.99 -5.74
CA GLU A 46 -9.28 1.43 -7.10
C GLU A 46 -10.04 2.41 -7.99
N LYS A 47 -9.41 2.92 -9.06
CA LYS A 47 -10.02 3.90 -9.98
C LYS A 47 -10.66 5.11 -9.26
N GLY A 48 -10.02 5.58 -8.18
CA GLY A 48 -10.49 6.71 -7.36
C GLY A 48 -11.58 6.38 -6.34
N VAL A 49 -12.02 5.11 -6.24
CA VAL A 49 -13.01 4.65 -5.25
C VAL A 49 -12.30 3.94 -4.10
N GLU A 50 -12.64 4.28 -2.86
CA GLU A 50 -12.13 3.59 -1.69
C GLU A 50 -12.58 2.13 -1.66
N VAL A 51 -11.61 1.21 -1.60
CA VAL A 51 -11.86 -0.23 -1.50
C VAL A 51 -11.44 -0.79 -0.16
N LYS A 52 -10.44 -0.18 0.50
CA LYS A 52 -9.98 -0.55 1.86
C LYS A 52 -9.46 0.70 2.57
N SER A 53 -9.59 0.73 3.88
CA SER A 53 -8.94 1.74 4.73
C SER A 53 -8.58 1.17 6.09
N GLU A 54 -7.51 1.72 6.68
CA GLU A 54 -7.05 1.36 8.01
C GLU A 54 -6.47 2.59 8.71
N THR A 55 -6.70 2.69 10.03
CA THR A 55 -6.00 3.67 10.87
C THR A 55 -5.01 2.93 11.74
N ILE A 56 -3.74 3.32 11.64
CA ILE A 56 -2.66 2.75 12.44
C ILE A 56 -2.86 3.12 13.91
N ASP A 57 -2.93 2.14 14.79
CA ASP A 57 -3.13 2.35 16.24
C ASP A 57 -1.85 2.20 17.08
N SER A 58 -0.78 1.66 16.48
CA SER A 58 0.45 1.23 17.17
C SER A 58 1.71 1.42 16.30
N ASP A 59 2.32 0.32 15.81
CA ASP A 59 3.72 0.22 15.38
C ASP A 59 3.98 0.63 13.92
N GLY A 60 3.00 1.24 13.25
CA GLY A 60 3.19 1.70 11.87
C GLY A 60 3.06 0.62 10.80
N GLU A 61 2.63 -0.59 11.16
CA GLU A 61 2.50 -1.70 10.22
C GLU A 61 1.04 -1.91 9.81
N THR A 62 0.81 -2.14 8.51
CA THR A 62 -0.49 -2.59 7.98
C THR A 62 -0.28 -3.53 6.80
N LYS A 63 -1.28 -4.38 6.54
CA LYS A 63 -1.25 -5.36 5.45
C LYS A 63 -2.59 -5.40 4.72
N PHE A 64 -2.51 -5.28 3.39
CA PHE A 64 -3.65 -5.43 2.49
C PHE A 64 -3.51 -6.69 1.62
N GLU A 65 -4.64 -7.34 1.36
CA GLU A 65 -4.78 -8.34 0.31
C GLU A 65 -5.61 -7.70 -0.82
N LEU A 66 -5.05 -7.65 -2.02
CA LEU A 66 -5.58 -6.94 -3.18
C LEU A 66 -5.63 -7.88 -4.38
N GLU A 67 -6.60 -7.70 -5.26
CA GLU A 67 -6.81 -8.57 -6.42
C GLU A 67 -5.75 -8.30 -7.50
N LYS A 68 -5.08 -9.35 -8.01
CA LYS A 68 -4.13 -9.22 -9.14
C LYS A 68 -4.84 -8.77 -10.41
N GLY A 69 -4.08 -8.14 -11.32
CA GLY A 69 -4.63 -7.61 -12.57
C GLY A 69 -5.42 -6.30 -12.42
N ARG A 70 -5.54 -5.79 -11.19
CA ARG A 70 -6.10 -4.47 -10.89
C ARG A 70 -5.01 -3.47 -10.54
N LEU A 71 -5.36 -2.18 -10.66
CA LEU A 71 -4.49 -1.06 -10.37
C LEU A 71 -5.04 -0.28 -9.18
N PHE A 72 -4.19 -0.10 -8.17
CA PHE A 72 -4.56 0.60 -6.94
C PHE A 72 -3.66 1.81 -6.68
N GLU A 73 -4.19 2.74 -5.89
CA GLU A 73 -3.43 3.80 -5.25
C GLU A 73 -3.53 3.63 -3.73
N ILE A 74 -2.46 3.93 -3.01
CA ILE A 74 -2.45 3.91 -1.55
C ILE A 74 -2.12 5.30 -1.04
N TRP A 75 -3.10 5.93 -0.39
CA TRP A 75 -2.98 7.23 0.25
C TRP A 75 -2.64 7.06 1.72
N ILE A 76 -1.62 7.76 2.19
CA ILE A 76 -1.13 7.73 3.56
C ILE A 76 -1.20 9.15 4.10
N THR A 77 -2.03 9.37 5.11
CA THR A 77 -2.34 10.70 5.63
C THR A 77 -2.22 10.75 7.15
N LYS A 78 -1.73 11.86 7.68
CA LYS A 78 -1.69 12.13 9.12
C LYS A 78 -1.83 13.62 9.36
N ALA A 79 -2.65 14.02 10.33
CA ALA A 79 -2.85 15.43 10.66
C ALA A 79 -1.51 16.13 10.97
N GLY A 80 -1.26 17.26 10.29
CA GLY A 80 -0.02 18.03 10.45
C GLY A 80 1.17 17.54 9.63
N TYR A 81 1.00 16.51 8.80
CA TYR A 81 2.02 15.96 7.89
C TYR A 81 1.55 16.10 6.44
N LEU A 82 2.52 16.13 5.51
CA LEU A 82 2.20 16.03 4.09
C LEU A 82 1.73 14.61 3.75
N SER A 83 0.61 14.51 3.03
CA SER A 83 0.11 13.23 2.53
C SER A 83 1.10 12.60 1.55
N GLN A 84 1.18 11.28 1.57
CA GLN A 84 1.91 10.50 0.58
C GLN A 84 0.96 9.62 -0.20
N VAL A 85 1.32 9.36 -1.46
CA VAL A 85 0.56 8.48 -2.33
C VAL A 85 1.52 7.53 -3.01
N ILE A 86 1.22 6.23 -2.93
CA ILE A 86 1.86 5.22 -3.76
C ILE A 86 0.91 4.99 -4.95
N HIS A 87 1.36 5.38 -6.14
CA HIS A 87 0.62 5.13 -7.37
C HIS A 87 0.99 3.77 -7.97
N ASN A 88 0.14 3.28 -8.87
CA ASN A 88 0.37 2.07 -9.65
C ASN A 88 0.71 0.84 -8.81
N VAL A 89 0.02 0.66 -7.68
CA VAL A 89 0.15 -0.57 -6.88
C VAL A 89 -0.59 -1.68 -7.61
N HIS A 90 0.16 -2.61 -8.20
CA HIS A 90 -0.35 -3.80 -8.85
C HIS A 90 0.64 -4.95 -8.72
N ALA A 91 0.16 -6.16 -8.95
CA ALA A 91 1.01 -7.32 -9.21
C ALA A 91 0.78 -7.77 -10.65
N GLU A 92 1.86 -7.80 -11.44
CA GLU A 92 1.82 -8.32 -12.80
C GLU A 92 1.52 -9.82 -12.77
N GLY A 93 0.48 -10.24 -13.47
CA GLY A 93 0.36 -11.63 -13.90
C GLY A 93 1.51 -11.95 -14.85
N LYS A 94 2.02 -13.19 -14.85
CA LYS A 94 3.06 -13.60 -15.81
C LYS A 94 2.63 -13.22 -17.24
N VAL A 95 3.34 -12.28 -17.86
CA VAL A 95 3.27 -12.09 -19.31
C VAL A 95 3.89 -13.34 -19.93
N GLN A 96 3.05 -14.25 -20.44
CA GLN A 96 3.54 -15.30 -21.32
C GLN A 96 4.03 -14.61 -22.60
N HIS A 97 5.33 -14.34 -22.66
CA HIS A 97 5.99 -14.10 -23.94
C HIS A 97 5.91 -15.40 -24.73
N ASN A 98 4.85 -15.55 -25.53
CA ASN A 98 4.88 -16.48 -26.66
C ASN A 98 5.87 -15.88 -27.66
N ALA A 99 7.14 -16.27 -27.55
CA ALA A 99 8.09 -16.11 -28.63
C ALA A 99 7.56 -16.95 -29.81
N LEU A 100 7.16 -16.26 -30.88
CA LEU A 100 6.94 -16.83 -32.20
C LEU A 100 8.29 -17.18 -32.83
#